data_AF-A0ABD0NNM3-F1
#
_entry.id   AF-A0ABD0NNM3-F1
#
_cell.length_a   1.000
_cell.length_b   1.000
_cell.length_c   1.000
_cell.angle_alpha   90.00
_cell.angle_beta   90.00
_cell.angle_gamma   90.00
#
_symmetry.space_group_name_H-M   'P 1'
#
loop_
_entity.id
_entity.type
_entity.pdbx_description
1 polymer ?
#
loop_
_entity_poly.entity_id
_entity_poly.type
_entity_poly.pdbx_seq_one_letter_code
_entity_poly.pdbx_strand_id
1 'polypeptide(L)' 'LVNGSGPHEGRVEVLHELRWGTVCDDVWDIKDGDVVCRMLGYRGAKEIHKTGRFGQ' A
#
# COMPACT_ATOMS: atom_id res chain seq x y z
N LEU A 1 2.32 5.88 2.07
CA LEU A 1 1.32 5.07 2.77
C LEU A 1 0.48 5.99 3.64
N VAL A 2 -0.82 5.74 3.77
CA VAL A 2 -1.74 6.61 4.52
C VAL A 2 -2.57 5.81 5.54
N ASN A 3 -3.03 6.47 6.61
CA ASN A 3 -3.92 5.93 7.65
C ASN A 3 -3.42 4.68 8.42
N GLY A 4 -2.12 4.42 8.44
CA GLY A 4 -1.51 3.45 9.36
C GLY A 4 -1.26 4.05 10.75
N SER A 5 -0.97 3.21 11.75
CA SER A 5 -0.57 3.65 13.10
C SER A 5 0.88 4.15 13.16
N GLY A 6 1.63 4.02 12.08
CA GLY A 6 3.04 4.42 11.97
C GLY A 6 3.53 4.42 10.52
N PRO A 7 4.81 4.77 10.29
CA PRO A 7 5.33 4.97 8.93
C PRO A 7 5.47 3.68 8.11
N HIS A 8 5.45 2.51 8.75
CA HIS A 8 5.70 1.22 8.10
C HIS A 8 4.44 0.50 7.63
N GLU A 9 3.28 1.12 7.76
CA GLU A 9 2.00 0.53 7.37
C GLU A 9 1.03 1.59 6.86
N GLY A 10 0.02 1.16 6.12
CA GLY A 10 -1.04 2.02 5.63
C GLY A 10 -1.57 1.57 4.26
N ARG A 11 -2.60 2.28 3.79
CA ARG A 11 -3.12 2.14 2.43
C ARG A 11 -2.11 2.66 1.42
N VAL A 12 -2.00 1.97 0.29
CA VAL A 12 -1.23 2.41 -0.87
C VAL A 12 -2.08 3.37 -1.69
N GLU A 13 -1.54 4.54 -2.00
CA GLU A 13 -2.13 5.49 -2.93
C GLU A 13 -1.11 5.82 -4.02
N VAL A 14 -1.59 5.99 -5.24
CA VAL A 14 -0.79 6.29 -6.43
C VAL A 14 -1.23 7.65 -6.97
N LEU A 15 -0.24 8.50 -7.27
CA LEU A 15 -0.47 9.76 -7.96
C LEU A 15 -0.50 9.49 -9.47
N HIS A 16 -1.67 9.64 -10.08
CA HIS A 16 -1.87 9.49 -11.52
C HIS A 16 -2.68 10.68 -12.03
N GLU A 17 -2.21 11.33 -13.09
CA GLU A 17 -2.85 12.53 -13.67
C GLU A 17 -3.18 13.61 -12.63
N LEU A 18 -2.23 13.92 -11.75
CA LEU A 18 -2.36 14.90 -10.65
C LEU A 18 -3.46 14.56 -9.63
N ARG A 19 -3.93 13.31 -9.59
CA ARG A 19 -4.94 12.83 -8.64
C ARG A 19 -4.42 11.63 -7.87
N TRP A 20 -4.72 11.60 -6.58
CA TRP A 20 -4.46 10.42 -5.75
C TRP A 20 -5.58 9.40 -5.94
N GLY A 21 -5.20 8.16 -6.20
CA GLY A 21 -6.11 7.03 -6.33
C GLY A 21 -5.65 5.85 -5.46
N THR A 22 -6.60 5.00 -5.11
CA THR A 22 -6.35 3.75 -4.39
C THR A 22 -6.09 2.60 -5.37
N VAL A 23 -5.47 1.53 -4.87
CA VAL A 23 -5.25 0.31 -5.65
C VAL A 23 -6.30 -0.73 -5.25
N CYS A 24 -6.92 -1.38 -6.24
CA CYS A 24 -7.88 -2.48 -6.02
C CYS A 24 -7.17 -3.71 -5.44
N ASP A 25 -7.80 -4.38 -4.47
CA ASP A 25 -7.22 -5.44 -3.65
C ASP A 25 -7.51 -6.87 -4.14
N ASP A 26 -8.35 -7.03 -5.17
CA ASP A 26 -8.80 -8.32 -5.69
C ASP A 26 -7.63 -9.28 -5.97
N VAL A 27 -6.62 -8.78 -6.68
CA VAL A 27 -5.41 -9.53 -7.07
C VAL A 27 -4.15 -9.09 -6.33
N TRP A 28 -4.26 -8.14 -5.40
CA TRP A 28 -3.12 -7.61 -4.66
C TRP A 28 -2.56 -8.65 -3.69
N ASP A 29 -1.28 -8.98 -3.85
CA ASP A 29 -0.59 -9.99 -3.05
C ASP A 29 0.71 -9.47 -2.37
N ILE A 30 1.39 -10.36 -1.65
CA ILE A 30 2.60 -9.98 -0.90
C ILE A 30 3.75 -9.54 -1.79
N LYS A 31 3.82 -10.03 -3.05
CA LYS A 31 4.84 -9.63 -4.02
C LYS A 31 4.62 -8.19 -4.47
N ASP A 32 3.36 -7.79 -4.68
CA ASP A 32 3.00 -6.41 -5.00
C ASP A 32 3.37 -5.46 -3.86
N GLY A 33 3.02 -5.84 -2.62
CA GLY A 33 3.44 -5.07 -1.45
C GLY A 33 4.95 -5.02 -1.28
N ASP A 34 5.67 -6.10 -1.60
CA ASP A 34 7.13 -6.15 -1.56
C ASP A 34 7.75 -5.10 -2.48
N VAL A 35 7.20 -4.94 -3.68
CA VAL A 35 7.60 -3.91 -4.64
C VAL A 35 7.36 -2.52 -4.04
N VAL A 36 6.17 -2.26 -3.48
CA VAL A 36 5.86 -0.96 -2.85
C VAL A 36 6.77 -0.66 -1.66
N CYS A 37 6.96 -1.61 -0.74
CA CYS A 37 7.82 -1.43 0.42
C CYS A 37 9.26 -1.14 0.01
N ARG A 38 9.79 -1.82 -1.00
CA ARG A 38 11.14 -1.56 -1.53
C ARG A 38 11.25 -0.19 -2.20
N MET A 39 10.24 0.22 -2.99
CA MET A 39 10.22 1.56 -3.59
C MET A 39 10.22 2.69 -2.55
N LEU A 40 9.64 2.44 -1.37
CA LEU A 40 9.64 3.38 -0.24
C LEU A 40 10.90 3.30 0.65
N GLY A 41 11.88 2.45 0.31
CA GLY A 41 13.13 2.30 1.06
C GLY A 41 13.08 1.32 2.24
N TYR A 42 12.03 0.51 2.35
CA TYR A 42 11.96 -0.59 3.33
C TYR A 42 12.54 -1.89 2.75
N ARG A 43 12.79 -2.89 3.62
CA ARG A 43 13.35 -4.19 3.19
C ARG A 43 12.39 -5.01 2.32
N GLY A 44 11.10 -4.92 2.60
CA GLY A 44 10.03 -5.70 1.96
C GLY A 44 8.74 -5.61 2.77
N ALA A 45 7.66 -6.12 2.21
CA ALA A 45 6.38 -6.24 2.88
C ALA A 45 6.37 -7.47 3.79
N LYS A 46 5.80 -7.32 4.98
CA LYS A 46 5.60 -8.42 5.92
C LYS A 46 4.20 -9.02 5.80
N GLU A 47 3.20 -8.17 5.59
CA GLU A 47 1.79 -8.53 5.56
C GLU A 47 1.06 -7.68 4.52
N ILE A 48 -0.04 -8.21 3.99
CA ILE A 48 -0.98 -7.51 3.11
C ILE A 48 -2.34 -7.52 3.78
N HIS A 49 -3.04 -6.39 3.69
CA HIS A 49 -4.40 -6.27 4.18
C HIS A 49 -5.32 -5.91 3.03
N LYS A 50 -6.38 -6.71 2.88
CA LYS A 50 -7.47 -6.49 1.92
C LYS A 50 -8.62 -5.73 2.59
N THR A 51 -9.67 -5.47 1.82
CA THR A 51 -10.93 -4.85 2.21
C THR A 51 -10.77 -3.48 2.88
N GLY A 52 -9.79 -2.70 2.45
CA GLY A 52 -9.58 -1.33 2.93
C GLY A 52 -9.32 -1.22 4.43
N ARG A 53 -8.53 -2.11 5.03
CA ARG A 53 -8.22 -2.10 6.49
C ARG A 53 -7.78 -0.73 7.03
N PHE A 54 -7.06 0.05 6.23
CA PHE A 54 -6.60 1.40 6.58
C PHE A 54 -7.57 2.51 6.11
N GLY A 55 -8.85 2.17 5.93
CA GLY A 55 -9.88 3.04 5.34
C GLY A 55 -9.89 3.02 3.81
N GLN A 56 -10.97 3.54 3.23
CA GLN A 56 -11.11 3.82 1.80
C GLN A 56 -10.81 5.28 1.51
#